data_AF-A0A7W0JVU6-F1
#
_entry.id   AF-A0A7W0JVU6-F1
#
_cell.length_a   1.000
_cell.length_b   1.000
_cell.length_c   1.000
_cell.angle_alpha   90.00
_cell.angle_beta   90.00
_cell.angle_gamma   90.00
#
_symmetry.space_group_name_H-M   'P 1'
#
loop_
_entity.id
_entity.type
_entity.pdbx_description
1 polymer ?
#
loop_
_entity_poly.entity_id
_entity_poly.type
_entity_poly.pdbx_seq_one_letter_code
_entity_poly.pdbx_strand_id
1 'polypeptide(L)'
;MRGKEPATPTKMAIGMTLTGLSFFILFFAARSGENTTPNESMYSSGNFRITERTLNNLRGEGVPEDVVEKLGAKAVPDDVLQRLQSDGVSEGVLTKMRTEVVDEKYTGEAKLMEAVLPVLGPEQAQTYRPQILRHSYLFKVSPFWLILAYAVVTLGELMLSPMGLSLVSKVAPIRMRGLLMGGWFVATAIGNKLTMIGVYWDKWFQSSFFAILGACALVMAVVLVLLLKPLKKAMPGV
;
A
#
# COMPACT_ATOMS: atom_id res chain seq x y z
N MET A 1 -9.31 -45.96 -6.08
CA MET A 1 -8.54 -44.97 -5.29
C MET A 1 -9.43 -43.79 -4.83
N ARG A 2 -10.57 -44.06 -4.18
CA ARG A 2 -11.66 -43.08 -3.98
C ARG A 2 -11.67 -42.47 -2.57
N GLY A 3 -10.52 -41.95 -2.11
CA GLY A 3 -10.36 -41.50 -0.72
C GLY A 3 -9.25 -40.47 -0.44
N LYS A 4 -8.68 -39.82 -1.47
CA LYS A 4 -7.58 -38.85 -1.30
C LYS A 4 -7.91 -37.43 -1.74
N GLU A 5 -9.17 -37.15 -2.07
CA GLU A 5 -9.55 -35.78 -2.42
C GLU A 5 -9.88 -34.98 -1.17
N PRO A 6 -9.15 -33.88 -0.90
CA PRO A 6 -9.45 -33.03 0.24
C PRO A 6 -10.83 -32.40 0.09
N ALA A 7 -11.58 -32.35 1.19
CA ALA A 7 -12.93 -31.75 1.21
C ALA A 7 -12.90 -30.29 0.71
N THR A 8 -14.01 -29.82 0.15
CA THR A 8 -14.14 -28.46 -0.42
C THR A 8 -13.63 -27.35 0.53
N PRO A 9 -13.96 -27.35 1.84
CA PRO A 9 -13.42 -26.36 2.79
C PRO A 9 -11.91 -26.45 2.99
N THR A 10 -11.33 -27.65 2.83
CA THR A 10 -9.88 -27.86 2.96
C THR A 10 -9.14 -27.25 1.77
N LYS A 11 -9.69 -27.38 0.56
CA LYS A 11 -9.13 -26.74 -0.65
C LYS A 11 -9.22 -25.20 -0.53
N MET A 12 -10.32 -24.67 0.00
CA MET A 12 -10.45 -23.24 0.28
C MET A 12 -9.40 -22.73 1.28
N ALA A 13 -9.11 -23.50 2.33
CA ALA A 13 -8.06 -23.15 3.30
C ALA A 13 -6.66 -23.09 2.67
N ILE A 14 -6.35 -23.98 1.73
CA ILE A 14 -5.11 -23.94 0.97
C ILE A 14 -5.06 -22.66 0.12
N GLY A 15 -6.14 -22.32 -0.59
CA GLY A 15 -6.23 -21.08 -1.37
C GLY A 15 -5.99 -19.83 -0.53
N MET A 16 -6.64 -19.74 0.64
CA MET A 16 -6.47 -18.62 1.58
C MET A 16 -5.04 -18.51 2.12
N THR A 17 -4.39 -19.65 2.36
CA THR A 17 -2.99 -19.70 2.77
C THR A 17 -2.07 -19.19 1.67
N LEU A 18 -2.30 -19.59 0.40
CA LEU A 18 -1.54 -19.09 -0.75
C LEU A 18 -1.69 -17.58 -0.93
N THR A 19 -2.90 -17.04 -0.80
CA THR A 19 -3.15 -15.60 -0.82
C THR A 19 -2.36 -14.87 0.27
N GLY A 20 -2.36 -15.40 1.50
CA GLY A 20 -1.54 -14.83 2.60
C GLY A 20 -0.04 -14.87 2.29
N LEU A 21 0.47 -15.98 1.77
CA LEU A 21 1.87 -16.12 1.38
C LEU A 21 2.28 -15.14 0.28
N SER A 22 1.40 -14.85 -0.68
CA SER A 22 1.67 -13.84 -1.72
C SER A 22 1.95 -12.46 -1.12
N PHE A 23 1.19 -12.02 -0.12
CA PHE A 23 1.47 -10.77 0.58
C PHE A 23 2.80 -10.80 1.35
N PHE A 24 3.21 -11.97 1.86
CA PHE A 24 4.54 -12.10 2.47
C PHE A 24 5.69 -12.01 1.45
N ILE A 25 5.49 -12.48 0.21
CA ILE A 25 6.45 -12.27 -0.88
C ILE A 25 6.63 -10.76 -1.13
N LEU A 26 5.53 -10.00 -1.16
CA LEU A 26 5.57 -8.54 -1.28
C LEU A 26 6.17 -7.85 -0.05
N PHE A 27 5.93 -8.37 1.15
CA PHE A 27 6.58 -7.90 2.37
C PHE A 27 8.10 -8.01 2.27
N PHE A 28 8.63 -9.16 1.87
CA PHE A 28 10.07 -9.34 1.71
C PHE A 28 10.63 -8.47 0.59
N ALA A 29 9.91 -8.31 -0.52
CA ALA A 29 10.29 -7.39 -1.59
C ALA A 29 10.40 -5.94 -1.07
N ALA A 30 9.35 -5.45 -0.39
CA ALA A 30 9.31 -4.11 0.17
C ALA A 30 10.42 -3.90 1.21
N ARG A 31 10.62 -4.88 2.10
CA ARG A 31 11.66 -4.83 3.14
C ARG A 31 13.07 -4.86 2.53
N SER A 32 13.28 -5.60 1.43
CA SER A 32 14.54 -5.58 0.69
C SER A 32 14.82 -4.20 0.09
N GLY A 33 13.79 -3.51 -0.40
CA GLY A 33 13.90 -2.13 -0.88
C GLY A 33 14.24 -1.17 0.27
N GLU A 34 13.45 -1.19 1.34
CA GLU A 34 13.60 -0.29 2.51
C GLU A 34 14.95 -0.42 3.22
N ASN A 35 15.54 -1.62 3.26
CA ASN A 35 16.85 -1.85 3.88
C ASN A 35 18.04 -1.43 2.99
N THR A 36 17.80 -0.99 1.75
CA THR A 36 18.86 -0.58 0.84
C THR A 36 19.32 0.83 1.21
N THR A 37 20.54 0.98 1.72
CA THR A 37 21.17 2.29 1.88
C THR A 37 21.52 2.85 0.49
N PRO A 38 20.95 3.99 0.07
CA PRO A 38 21.25 4.53 -1.25
C PRO A 38 22.69 5.03 -1.33
N ASN A 39 23.41 4.63 -2.38
CA ASN A 39 24.74 5.17 -2.70
C ASN A 39 24.62 6.45 -3.54
N GLU A 40 25.68 7.25 -3.66
CA GLU A 40 25.66 8.50 -4.45
C GLU A 40 25.18 8.31 -5.90
N SER A 41 25.55 7.18 -6.53
CA SER A 41 25.10 6.83 -7.89
C SER A 41 23.59 6.56 -7.97
N MET A 42 22.97 6.08 -6.88
CA MET A 42 21.53 5.89 -6.80
C MET A 42 20.79 7.23 -6.69
N TYR A 43 21.37 8.24 -6.04
CA TYR A 43 20.74 9.55 -5.93
C TYR A 43 20.74 10.32 -7.24
N SER A 44 21.80 10.21 -8.05
CA SER A 44 21.90 10.90 -9.34
C SER A 44 20.81 10.50 -10.34
N SER A 45 20.44 9.21 -10.40
CA SER A 45 19.42 8.67 -11.32
C SER A 45 18.14 8.16 -10.62
N GLY A 46 18.03 8.47 -9.33
CA GLY A 46 16.98 8.02 -8.43
C GLY A 46 15.62 8.63 -8.73
N ASN A 47 14.57 7.97 -8.25
CA ASN A 47 13.27 8.62 -8.15
C ASN A 47 13.07 9.08 -6.72
N PHE A 48 12.53 10.27 -6.55
CA PHE A 48 12.23 10.84 -5.24
C PHE A 48 10.79 11.31 -5.20
N ARG A 49 10.17 11.19 -4.03
CA ARG A 49 8.86 11.75 -3.75
C ARG A 49 8.78 12.06 -2.26
N ILE A 50 8.40 13.28 -1.92
CA ILE A 50 8.14 13.67 -0.54
C ILE A 50 6.71 13.27 -0.21
N THR A 51 6.54 12.30 0.69
CA THR A 51 5.22 11.88 1.18
C THR A 51 5.02 12.28 2.63
N GLU A 52 3.81 12.14 3.16
CA GLU A 52 3.51 12.35 4.58
C GLU A 52 4.41 11.51 5.49
N ARG A 53 4.78 10.29 5.08
CA ARG A 53 5.79 9.48 5.77
C ARG A 53 7.17 10.13 5.78
N THR A 54 7.62 10.70 4.65
CA THR A 54 8.91 11.41 4.59
C THR A 54 8.93 12.54 5.61
N LEU A 55 7.87 13.35 5.67
CA LEU A 55 7.73 14.45 6.63
C LEU A 55 7.75 13.94 8.08
N ASN A 56 7.02 12.86 8.38
CA ASN A 56 7.00 12.26 9.71
C ASN A 56 8.36 11.67 10.12
N ASN A 57 9.11 11.08 9.19
CA ASN A 57 10.46 10.59 9.45
C ASN A 57 11.44 11.74 9.70
N LEU A 58 11.31 12.86 8.98
CA LEU A 58 12.12 14.06 9.22
C LEU A 58 11.87 14.62 10.63
N ARG A 59 10.61 14.71 11.06
CA ARG A 59 10.26 15.07 12.45
C ARG A 59 10.91 14.15 13.47
N GLY A 60 10.87 12.83 13.22
CA GLY A 60 11.47 11.83 14.08
C GLY A 60 13.00 11.93 14.20
N GLU A 61 13.67 12.54 13.22
CA GLU A 61 15.12 12.77 13.21
C GLU A 61 15.54 14.12 13.81
N GLY A 62 14.59 14.89 14.33
CA GLY A 62 14.86 16.17 14.96
C GLY A 62 14.98 17.35 13.98
N VAL A 63 14.46 17.18 12.76
CA VAL A 63 14.32 18.32 11.83
C VAL A 63 13.31 19.32 12.41
N PRO A 64 13.64 20.63 12.45
CA PRO A 64 12.73 21.66 12.91
C PRO A 64 11.37 21.63 12.22
N GLU A 65 10.29 21.86 12.97
CA GLU A 65 8.92 21.85 12.40
C GLU A 65 8.73 22.89 11.29
N ASP A 66 9.45 24.02 11.32
CA ASP A 66 9.35 25.03 10.25
C ASP A 66 9.81 24.48 8.89
N VAL A 67 10.81 23.60 8.88
CA VAL A 67 11.33 22.95 7.67
C VAL A 67 10.33 21.91 7.17
N VAL A 68 9.77 21.12 8.08
CA VAL A 68 8.80 20.07 7.73
C VAL A 68 7.49 20.68 7.22
N GLU A 69 7.02 21.76 7.84
CA GLU A 69 5.80 22.46 7.43
C GLU A 69 5.97 23.10 6.03
N LYS A 70 7.11 23.74 5.77
CA LYS A 70 7.42 24.29 4.44
C LYS A 70 7.47 23.19 3.38
N LEU A 71 8.14 22.07 3.65
CA LEU A 71 8.20 20.92 2.73
C LEU A 71 6.84 20.25 2.54
N GLY A 72 5.97 20.31 3.55
CA GLY A 72 4.63 19.75 3.57
C GLY A 72 3.55 20.66 2.99
N ALA A 73 3.89 21.91 2.62
CA ALA A 73 2.94 22.87 2.12
C ALA A 73 2.42 22.44 0.74
N LYS A 74 1.09 22.40 0.62
CA LYS A 74 0.43 22.22 -0.69
C LYS A 74 0.46 23.53 -1.47
N ALA A 75 0.52 23.43 -2.80
CA ALA A 75 0.40 24.61 -3.65
C ALA A 75 -0.93 25.32 -3.40
N VAL A 76 -0.87 26.65 -3.36
CA VAL A 76 -2.04 27.51 -3.31
C VAL A 76 -2.73 27.47 -4.68
N PRO A 77 -4.05 27.29 -4.74
CA PRO A 77 -4.81 27.31 -5.99
C PRO A 77 -4.58 28.58 -6.83
N ASP A 78 -4.54 28.44 -8.16
CA ASP A 78 -4.22 29.54 -9.08
C ASP A 78 -5.21 30.71 -8.99
N ASP A 79 -6.47 30.47 -8.65
CA ASP A 79 -7.47 31.52 -8.43
C ASP A 79 -7.15 32.40 -7.22
N VAL A 80 -6.56 31.82 -6.18
CA VAL A 80 -6.09 32.53 -4.99
C VAL A 80 -4.78 33.26 -5.30
N LEU A 81 -3.87 32.63 -6.05
CA LEU A 81 -2.62 33.27 -6.48
C LEU A 81 -2.87 34.51 -7.35
N GLN A 82 -3.84 34.45 -8.27
CA GLN A 82 -4.23 35.61 -9.10
C GLN A 82 -4.79 36.76 -8.26
N ARG A 83 -5.57 36.46 -7.21
CA ARG A 83 -6.06 37.48 -6.27
C ARG A 83 -4.93 38.13 -5.49
N LEU A 84 -4.00 37.32 -4.97
CA LEU A 84 -2.83 37.82 -4.26
C LEU A 84 -1.92 38.66 -5.17
N GLN A 85 -1.81 38.29 -6.46
CA GLN A 85 -1.10 39.09 -7.45
C GLN A 85 -1.80 40.44 -7.69
N SER A 86 -3.15 40.47 -7.75
CA SER A 86 -3.91 41.72 -7.85
C SER A 86 -3.82 42.59 -6.59
N ASP A 87 -3.59 41.98 -5.43
CA ASP A 87 -3.40 42.66 -4.14
C ASP A 87 -1.97 43.22 -3.97
N GLY A 88 -1.11 43.11 -5.00
CA GLY A 88 0.24 43.68 -5.01
C GLY A 88 1.30 42.80 -4.32
N VAL A 89 1.01 41.52 -4.08
CA VAL A 89 2.00 40.58 -3.54
C VAL A 89 3.11 40.34 -4.56
N SER A 90 4.36 40.38 -4.10
CA SER A 90 5.53 40.17 -4.95
C SER A 90 5.55 38.77 -5.60
N GLU A 91 5.91 38.71 -6.88
CA GLU A 91 6.13 37.48 -7.66
C GLU A 91 7.01 36.45 -6.94
N GLY A 92 8.00 36.89 -6.17
CA GLY A 92 8.87 35.99 -5.40
C GLY A 92 8.13 35.23 -4.29
N VAL A 93 7.06 35.79 -3.73
CA VAL A 93 6.21 35.15 -2.71
C VAL A 93 5.19 34.23 -3.37
N LEU A 94 4.59 34.67 -4.48
CA LEU A 94 3.65 33.87 -5.27
C LEU A 94 4.29 32.60 -5.82
N THR A 95 5.56 32.67 -6.23
CA THR A 95 6.32 31.52 -6.74
C THR A 95 6.51 30.44 -5.66
N LYS A 96 6.73 30.83 -4.40
CA LYS A 96 6.82 29.89 -3.26
C LYS A 96 5.48 29.26 -2.92
N MET A 97 4.39 30.03 -3.07
CA MET A 97 3.03 29.54 -2.84
C MET A 97 2.53 28.63 -3.95
N ARG A 98 3.07 28.75 -5.17
CA ARG A 98 2.77 27.88 -6.32
C ARG A 98 3.45 26.51 -6.25
N THR A 99 4.55 26.39 -5.51
CA THR A 99 5.39 25.19 -5.53
C THR A 99 4.87 24.15 -4.55
N GLU A 100 4.21 23.10 -5.07
CA GLU A 100 3.92 21.87 -4.33
C GLU A 100 5.09 20.92 -4.49
N VAL A 101 5.76 20.59 -3.37
CA VAL A 101 6.87 19.63 -3.37
C VAL A 101 6.41 18.24 -2.90
N VAL A 102 5.26 18.19 -2.23
CA VAL A 102 4.64 16.96 -1.73
C VAL A 102 3.97 16.20 -2.88
N ASP A 103 4.04 14.88 -2.84
CA ASP A 103 3.41 13.95 -3.80
C ASP A 103 3.88 14.05 -5.26
N GLU A 104 4.68 15.06 -5.63
CA GLU A 104 5.39 15.13 -6.90
C GLU A 104 6.54 14.13 -7.00
N LYS A 105 6.73 13.58 -8.19
CA LYS A 105 7.80 12.63 -8.48
C LYS A 105 8.97 13.33 -9.18
N TYR A 106 10.11 13.37 -8.52
CA TYR A 106 11.35 13.95 -9.05
C TYR A 106 12.30 12.85 -9.54
N THR A 107 12.93 13.07 -10.70
CA THR A 107 13.93 12.16 -11.27
C THR A 107 15.31 12.79 -11.16
N GLY A 108 16.15 12.20 -10.30
CA GLY A 108 17.47 12.70 -9.95
C GLY A 108 17.44 13.71 -8.82
N GLU A 109 18.49 13.65 -8.01
CA GLU A 109 18.68 14.50 -6.85
C GLU A 109 18.66 16.00 -7.20
N ALA A 110 19.27 16.39 -8.32
CA ALA A 110 19.35 17.80 -8.72
C ALA A 110 17.96 18.43 -8.88
N LYS A 111 17.02 17.70 -9.49
CA LYS A 111 15.64 18.18 -9.68
C LYS A 111 14.86 18.27 -8.38
N LEU A 112 15.06 17.31 -7.47
CA LEU A 112 14.45 17.39 -6.14
C LEU A 112 14.97 18.61 -5.39
N MET A 113 16.29 18.81 -5.37
CA MET A 113 16.89 19.93 -4.66
C MET A 113 16.50 21.27 -5.28
N GLU A 114 16.38 21.35 -6.61
CA GLU A 114 15.85 22.53 -7.31
C GLU A 114 14.43 22.89 -6.86
N ALA A 115 13.55 21.89 -6.68
CA ALA A 115 12.20 22.11 -6.16
C ALA A 115 12.18 22.48 -4.67
N VAL A 116 13.12 21.97 -3.89
CA VAL A 116 13.23 22.22 -2.44
C VAL A 116 13.84 23.59 -2.11
N LEU A 117 14.76 24.09 -2.95
CA LEU A 117 15.45 25.36 -2.75
C LEU A 117 14.53 26.58 -2.55
N PRO A 118 13.49 26.83 -3.38
CA PRO A 118 12.61 27.98 -3.18
C PRO A 118 11.77 27.88 -1.89
N VAL A 119 11.50 26.65 -1.44
CA VAL A 119 10.67 26.35 -0.27
C VAL A 119 11.45 26.52 1.04
N LEU A 120 12.65 25.96 1.13
CA LEU A 120 13.47 25.97 2.35
C LEU A 120 14.51 27.09 2.41
N GLY A 121 14.91 27.64 1.27
CA GLY A 121 16.08 28.52 1.17
C GLY A 121 17.41 27.75 1.19
N PRO A 122 18.51 28.39 0.75
CA PRO A 122 19.77 27.69 0.45
C PRO A 122 20.45 27.06 1.69
N GLU A 123 20.34 27.71 2.86
CA GLU A 123 20.98 27.25 4.09
C GLU A 123 20.30 25.99 4.67
N GLN A 124 18.97 26.03 4.81
CA GLN A 124 18.18 24.90 5.32
C GLN A 124 18.22 23.73 4.32
N ALA A 125 18.08 24.00 3.02
CA ALA A 125 18.13 22.97 1.99
C ALA A 125 19.45 22.20 1.98
N GLN A 126 20.60 22.87 2.19
CA GLN A 126 21.90 22.21 2.27
C GLN A 126 22.09 21.43 3.58
N THR A 127 21.64 21.98 4.70
CA THR A 127 21.75 21.36 6.03
C THR A 127 20.97 20.05 6.11
N TYR A 128 19.73 20.04 5.62
CA TYR A 128 18.83 18.88 5.69
C TYR A 128 18.84 17.98 4.44
N ARG A 129 19.65 18.33 3.43
CA ARG A 129 19.86 17.55 2.19
C ARG A 129 19.96 16.04 2.41
N PRO A 130 20.85 15.50 3.28
CA PRO A 130 21.01 14.05 3.41
C PRO A 130 19.75 13.36 3.96
N GLN A 131 19.02 14.03 4.85
CA GLN A 131 17.82 13.49 5.46
C GLN A 131 16.65 13.51 4.47
N ILE A 132 16.49 14.63 3.74
CA ILE A 132 15.47 14.76 2.69
C ILE A 132 15.71 13.69 1.62
N LEU A 133 16.92 13.57 1.09
CA LEU A 133 17.23 12.59 0.05
C LEU A 133 16.99 11.15 0.50
N ARG A 134 17.41 10.80 1.72
CA ARG A 134 17.22 9.46 2.27
C ARG A 134 15.74 9.10 2.39
N HIS A 135 14.91 9.98 2.92
CA HIS A 135 13.51 9.69 3.20
C HIS A 135 12.57 9.93 2.02
N SER A 136 12.99 10.70 1.03
CA SER A 136 12.25 10.90 -0.23
C SER A 136 12.57 9.84 -1.28
N TYR A 137 13.67 9.08 -1.13
CA TYR A 137 14.09 8.13 -2.15
C TYR A 137 13.09 6.98 -2.32
N LEU A 138 12.68 6.76 -3.56
CA LEU A 138 11.82 5.66 -3.96
C LEU A 138 12.69 4.47 -4.35
N PHE A 139 12.79 3.50 -3.44
CA PHE A 139 13.51 2.26 -3.66
C PHE A 139 12.93 1.48 -4.85
N LYS A 140 13.82 0.93 -5.67
CA LYS A 140 13.46 0.08 -6.80
C LYS A 140 13.75 -1.37 -6.42
N VAL A 141 12.80 -2.26 -6.69
CA VAL A 141 12.94 -3.70 -6.50
C VAL A 141 12.73 -4.41 -7.83
N SER A 142 13.27 -5.63 -7.96
CA SER A 142 13.12 -6.41 -9.19
C SER A 142 11.62 -6.65 -9.49
N PRO A 143 11.16 -6.45 -10.75
CA PRO A 143 9.78 -6.77 -11.15
C PRO A 143 9.40 -8.23 -10.92
N PHE A 144 10.39 -9.12 -10.82
CA PHE A 144 10.18 -10.55 -10.57
C PHE A 144 9.40 -10.82 -9.28
N TRP A 145 9.58 -9.99 -8.24
CA TRP A 145 8.81 -10.10 -6.99
C TRP A 145 7.31 -9.93 -7.21
N LEU A 146 6.93 -8.96 -8.05
CA LEU A 146 5.54 -8.74 -8.42
C LEU A 146 5.00 -9.92 -9.22
N ILE A 147 5.73 -10.38 -10.24
CA ILE A 147 5.31 -11.53 -11.05
C ILE A 147 5.04 -12.75 -10.17
N LEU A 148 5.95 -13.05 -9.25
CA LEU A 148 5.82 -14.19 -8.34
C LEU A 148 4.63 -14.03 -7.39
N ALA A 149 4.47 -12.86 -6.77
CA ALA A 149 3.34 -12.59 -5.88
C ALA A 149 2.01 -12.69 -6.64
N TYR A 150 1.92 -12.11 -7.83
CA TYR A 150 0.73 -12.20 -8.68
C TYR A 150 0.41 -13.64 -9.10
N ALA A 151 1.42 -14.43 -9.45
CA ALA A 151 1.22 -15.84 -9.75
C ALA A 151 0.64 -16.61 -8.55
N VAL A 152 1.19 -16.40 -7.36
CA VAL A 152 0.74 -17.09 -6.13
C VAL A 152 -0.67 -16.65 -5.71
N VAL A 153 -0.97 -15.34 -5.75
CA VAL A 153 -2.33 -14.86 -5.38
C VAL A 153 -3.37 -15.34 -6.38
N THR A 154 -3.06 -15.36 -7.67
CA THR A 154 -3.96 -15.86 -8.71
C THR A 154 -4.28 -17.34 -8.49
N LEU A 155 -3.28 -18.16 -8.13
CA LEU A 155 -3.52 -19.56 -7.74
C LEU A 155 -4.44 -19.67 -6.52
N GLY A 156 -4.28 -18.80 -5.53
CA GLY A 156 -5.18 -18.71 -4.38
C GLY A 156 -6.61 -18.34 -4.78
N GLU A 157 -6.78 -17.33 -5.63
CA GLU A 157 -8.08 -16.87 -6.13
C GLU A 157 -8.81 -17.92 -6.97
N LEU A 158 -8.08 -18.67 -7.79
CA LEU A 158 -8.62 -19.80 -8.56
C LEU A 158 -9.18 -20.91 -7.65
N MET A 159 -8.66 -21.05 -6.43
CA MET A 159 -9.20 -21.99 -5.45
C MET A 159 -10.40 -21.41 -4.69
N LEU A 160 -10.44 -20.09 -4.47
CA LEU A 160 -11.46 -19.44 -3.65
C LEU A 160 -12.73 -19.08 -4.43
N SER A 161 -12.61 -18.52 -5.63
CA SER A 161 -13.74 -17.97 -6.39
C SER A 161 -14.75 -19.02 -6.89
N PRO A 162 -14.36 -20.13 -7.56
CA PRO A 162 -15.33 -21.15 -7.98
C PRO A 162 -15.85 -21.99 -6.80
N MET A 163 -15.04 -22.19 -5.76
CA MET A 163 -15.44 -23.00 -4.60
C MET A 163 -16.38 -22.25 -3.67
N GLY A 164 -16.22 -20.94 -3.50
CA GLY A 164 -17.08 -20.12 -2.65
C GLY A 164 -18.54 -20.14 -3.12
N LEU A 165 -18.78 -19.84 -4.40
CA LEU A 165 -20.13 -19.90 -4.99
C LEU A 165 -20.71 -21.32 -5.00
N SER A 166 -19.88 -22.33 -5.29
CA SER A 166 -20.32 -23.73 -5.23
C SER A 166 -20.74 -24.16 -3.82
N LEU A 167 -20.01 -23.73 -2.79
CA LEU A 167 -20.32 -24.05 -1.40
C LEU A 167 -21.63 -23.38 -0.96
N VAL A 168 -21.82 -22.10 -1.27
CA VAL A 168 -23.06 -21.38 -0.95
C VAL A 168 -24.27 -22.03 -1.61
N SER A 169 -24.17 -22.44 -2.88
CA SER A 169 -25.28 -23.11 -3.57
C SER A 169 -25.61 -24.50 -3.02
N LYS A 170 -24.62 -25.27 -2.58
CA LYS A 170 -24.80 -26.64 -2.06
C LYS A 170 -25.29 -26.69 -0.62
N VAL A 171 -24.86 -25.74 0.22
CA VAL A 171 -25.21 -25.70 1.64
C VAL A 171 -26.53 -24.96 1.88
N ALA A 172 -26.94 -24.08 0.95
CA ALA A 172 -28.13 -23.27 1.12
C ALA A 172 -29.45 -24.09 1.06
N PRO A 173 -30.36 -23.94 2.05
CA PRO A 173 -31.69 -24.53 2.00
C PRO A 173 -32.48 -24.01 0.80
N ILE A 174 -33.24 -24.88 0.13
CA ILE A 174 -33.96 -24.58 -1.12
C ILE A 174 -34.76 -23.25 -1.06
N ARG A 175 -35.42 -23.00 0.09
CA ARG A 175 -36.25 -21.80 0.35
C ARG A 175 -35.45 -20.52 0.55
N MET A 176 -34.18 -20.59 0.95
CA MET A 176 -33.32 -19.45 1.30
C MET A 176 -32.10 -19.28 0.37
N ARG A 177 -32.03 -20.04 -0.73
CA ARG A 177 -30.92 -19.98 -1.70
C ARG A 177 -30.62 -18.57 -2.20
N GLY A 178 -31.67 -17.80 -2.54
CA GLY A 178 -31.51 -16.40 -2.98
C GLY A 178 -30.90 -15.50 -1.91
N LEU A 179 -31.29 -15.66 -0.65
CA LEU A 179 -30.77 -14.86 0.47
C LEU A 179 -29.30 -15.17 0.76
N LEU A 180 -28.91 -16.45 0.77
CA LEU A 180 -27.52 -16.86 1.02
C LEU A 180 -26.59 -16.48 -0.14
N MET A 181 -27.07 -16.53 -1.38
CA MET A 181 -26.35 -15.96 -2.52
C MET A 181 -26.20 -14.44 -2.41
N GLY A 182 -27.23 -13.73 -1.95
CA GLY A 182 -27.13 -12.32 -1.58
C GLY A 182 -26.05 -12.08 -0.52
N GLY A 183 -25.97 -12.94 0.50
CA GLY A 183 -24.93 -12.90 1.53
C GLY A 183 -23.51 -13.02 0.98
N TRP A 184 -23.28 -13.85 -0.04
CA TRP A 184 -21.98 -13.92 -0.74
C TRP A 184 -21.61 -12.59 -1.40
N PHE A 185 -22.55 -11.95 -2.10
CA PHE A 185 -22.30 -10.64 -2.73
C PHE A 185 -22.08 -9.53 -1.69
N VAL A 186 -22.80 -9.56 -0.57
CA VAL A 186 -22.58 -8.62 0.54
C VAL A 186 -21.18 -8.78 1.13
N ALA A 187 -20.71 -10.03 1.30
CA ALA A 187 -19.34 -10.28 1.75
C ALA A 187 -18.30 -9.68 0.79
N THR A 188 -18.48 -9.84 -0.52
CA THR A 188 -17.63 -9.21 -1.54
C THR A 188 -17.68 -7.68 -1.48
N ALA A 189 -18.87 -7.09 -1.30
CA ALA A 189 -19.02 -5.64 -1.17
C ALA A 189 -18.29 -5.09 0.07
N ILE A 190 -18.38 -5.79 1.20
CA ILE A 190 -17.62 -5.45 2.42
C ILE A 190 -16.12 -5.58 2.17
N GLY A 191 -15.67 -6.66 1.52
CA GLY A 191 -14.26 -6.84 1.14
C GLY A 191 -13.75 -5.69 0.28
N ASN A 192 -14.52 -5.26 -0.72
CA ASN A 192 -14.20 -4.10 -1.54
C ASN A 192 -14.16 -2.80 -0.71
N LYS A 193 -15.07 -2.61 0.26
CA LYS A 193 -15.02 -1.45 1.17
C LYS A 193 -13.75 -1.42 2.02
N LEU A 194 -13.24 -2.58 2.44
CA LEU A 194 -12.02 -2.69 3.24
C LEU A 194 -10.75 -2.32 2.47
N THR A 195 -10.79 -2.23 1.14
CA THR A 195 -9.66 -1.71 0.33
C THR A 195 -9.29 -0.26 0.66
N MET A 196 -10.18 0.47 1.37
CA MET A 196 -9.91 1.80 1.93
C MET A 196 -8.67 1.85 2.84
N ILE A 197 -8.19 0.71 3.35
CA ILE A 197 -6.90 0.63 4.05
C ILE A 197 -5.73 1.16 3.19
N GLY A 198 -5.88 1.25 1.87
CA GLY A 198 -4.92 1.87 0.96
C GLY A 198 -4.52 3.31 1.29
N VAL A 199 -5.32 4.05 2.09
CA VAL A 199 -4.94 5.39 2.59
C VAL A 199 -3.65 5.37 3.41
N TYR A 200 -3.28 4.22 3.99
CA TYR A 200 -2.04 4.07 4.76
C TYR A 200 -0.80 3.83 3.89
N TRP A 201 -0.95 3.68 2.57
CA TRP A 201 0.15 3.39 1.65
C TRP A 201 1.29 4.42 1.70
N ASP A 202 0.93 5.71 1.72
CA ASP A 202 1.90 6.81 1.74
C ASP A 202 2.29 7.26 3.16
N LYS A 203 1.57 6.76 4.19
CA LYS A 203 1.80 7.07 5.61
C LYS A 203 2.72 6.06 6.29
N TRP A 204 2.65 4.78 5.92
CA TRP A 204 3.40 3.69 6.56
C TRP A 204 4.53 3.16 5.67
N PHE A 205 5.41 2.36 6.26
CA PHE A 205 6.35 1.53 5.49
C PHE A 205 5.56 0.52 4.65
N GLN A 206 5.93 0.37 3.36
CA GLN A 206 5.25 -0.56 2.45
C GLN A 206 5.38 -2.00 2.96
N SER A 207 6.50 -2.33 3.61
CA SER A 207 6.66 -3.62 4.29
C SER A 207 5.57 -3.83 5.35
N SER A 208 5.38 -2.88 6.26
CA SER A 208 4.38 -2.98 7.33
C SER A 208 2.97 -3.12 6.78
N PHE A 209 2.66 -2.42 5.68
CA PHE A 209 1.38 -2.54 4.98
C PHE A 209 1.12 -3.97 4.48
N PHE A 210 2.08 -4.56 3.76
CA PHE A 210 1.95 -5.94 3.27
C PHE A 210 1.97 -6.98 4.38
N ALA A 211 2.73 -6.75 5.46
CA ALA A 211 2.79 -7.64 6.62
C ALA A 211 1.42 -7.77 7.29
N ILE A 212 0.70 -6.65 7.49
CA ILE A 212 -0.63 -6.65 8.09
C ILE A 212 -1.64 -7.38 7.20
N LEU A 213 -1.64 -7.12 5.89
CA LEU A 213 -2.53 -7.81 4.94
C LEU A 213 -2.26 -9.32 4.92
N GLY A 214 -0.98 -9.72 4.83
CA GLY A 214 -0.58 -11.12 4.87
C GLY A 214 -0.93 -11.79 6.19
N ALA A 215 -0.68 -11.13 7.32
CA ALA A 215 -1.01 -11.64 8.64
C ALA A 215 -2.52 -11.85 8.81
N CYS A 216 -3.36 -10.87 8.43
CA CYS A 216 -4.81 -11.00 8.46
C CYS A 216 -5.29 -12.18 7.60
N ALA A 217 -4.75 -12.34 6.39
CA ALA A 217 -5.10 -13.46 5.52
C ALA A 217 -4.69 -14.82 6.13
N LEU A 218 -3.50 -14.93 6.72
CA LEU A 218 -3.05 -16.16 7.39
C LEU A 218 -3.84 -16.46 8.66
N VAL A 219 -4.18 -15.44 9.46
CA VAL A 219 -5.04 -15.61 10.64
C VAL A 219 -6.39 -16.17 10.22
N MET A 220 -7.00 -15.63 9.15
CA MET A 220 -8.24 -16.16 8.62
C MET A 220 -8.09 -17.59 8.08
N ALA A 221 -6.95 -17.93 7.47
CA ALA A 221 -6.66 -19.29 7.04
C ALA A 221 -6.61 -20.25 8.24
N VAL A 222 -5.94 -19.85 9.33
CA VAL A 222 -5.89 -20.64 10.58
C VAL A 222 -7.28 -20.79 11.19
N VAL A 223 -8.07 -19.71 11.27
CA VAL A 223 -9.45 -19.77 11.76
C VAL A 223 -10.27 -20.75 10.93
N LEU A 224 -10.17 -20.69 9.60
CA LEU A 224 -10.87 -21.63 8.72
C LEU A 224 -10.42 -23.08 8.98
N VAL A 225 -9.12 -23.32 9.14
CA VAL A 225 -8.54 -24.64 9.47
C VAL A 225 -9.12 -25.18 10.78
N LEU A 226 -9.22 -24.34 11.82
CA LEU A 226 -9.83 -24.72 13.11
C LEU A 226 -11.32 -25.06 12.95
N LEU A 227 -12.03 -24.33 12.09
CA LEU A 227 -13.44 -24.56 11.78
C LEU A 227 -13.67 -25.73 10.80
N LEU A 228 -12.62 -26.35 10.24
CA LEU A 228 -12.81 -27.49 9.32
C LEU A 228 -13.52 -28.67 9.97
N LYS A 229 -13.23 -28.97 11.24
CA LYS A 229 -13.87 -30.08 11.96
C LYS A 229 -15.39 -29.89 12.08
N PRO A 230 -15.91 -28.76 12.61
CA PRO A 230 -17.35 -28.53 12.67
C PRO A 230 -17.97 -28.36 11.28
N LEU A 231 -17.29 -27.70 10.33
CA LEU A 231 -17.79 -27.54 8.96
C LEU A 231 -17.99 -28.88 8.25
N LYS A 232 -17.02 -29.80 8.33
CA LYS A 232 -17.13 -31.14 7.76
C LYS A 232 -18.26 -31.94 8.40
N LYS A 233 -18.50 -31.77 9.71
CA LYS A 233 -19.60 -32.42 10.42
C LYS A 233 -20.97 -31.84 10.01
N ALA A 234 -21.05 -30.53 9.76
CA ALA A 234 -22.27 -29.84 9.35
C ALA A 234 -22.63 -30.05 7.86
N MET A 235 -21.66 -30.46 7.03
CA MET A 235 -21.83 -30.71 5.59
C MET A 235 -21.52 -32.18 5.22
N PRO A 236 -22.30 -33.18 5.69
CA PRO A 236 -22.12 -34.55 5.28
C PRO A 236 -22.49 -34.71 3.79
N GLY A 237 -21.50 -34.67 2.90
CA GLY A 237 -21.66 -34.90 1.46
C GLY A 237 -21.03 -33.87 0.51
N VAL A 238 -20.27 -32.89 1.01
CA VAL A 238 -19.64 -31.80 0.20
C VAL A 238 -18.13 -31.64 0.49
#